data_AF-A0A9N9JR90-F1
#
_entry.id   AF-A0A9N9JR90-F1
#
_cell.length_a   1.000
_cell.length_b   1.000
_cell.length_c   1.000
_cell.angle_alpha   90.00
_cell.angle_beta   90.00
_cell.angle_gamma   90.00
#
_symmetry.space_group_name_H-M   'P 1'
#
loop_
_entity.id
_entity.type
_entity.pdbx_description
1 polymer ?
#
loop_
_entity_poly.entity_id
_entity_poly.type
_entity_poly.pdbx_seq_one_letter_code
_entity_poly.pdbx_strand_id
1 'polypeptide(L)'
;QQSIQQLPQTQQKSSHVQQQTSQTQVSQQLSQVQQQNQQQSKVLELIELRSNNNNLDFTFASNIQVLTKALYNQQRRECAGLQLDPIKFEHMIENANPQLKGFFNYIINTIISKERLAYSINEAKKSIVGLCYMIA
;
A
#
# COMPACT_ATOMS: atom_id res chain seq x y z
N GLN A 1 -30.56 55.18 -55.30
CA GLN A 1 -30.24 53.82 -55.78
C GLN A 1 -28.78 53.53 -55.47
N GLN A 2 -28.48 52.74 -54.44
CA GLN A 2 -27.24 51.95 -54.37
C GLN A 2 -27.52 50.74 -53.48
N SER A 3 -27.63 49.56 -54.10
CA SER A 3 -27.65 48.27 -53.42
C SER A 3 -26.40 47.51 -53.88
N ILE A 4 -25.39 47.40 -53.02
CA ILE A 4 -24.26 46.50 -53.22
C ILE A 4 -24.61 45.18 -52.54
N GLN A 5 -24.78 44.15 -53.36
CA GLN A 5 -25.06 42.79 -52.92
C GLN A 5 -23.74 42.11 -52.54
N GLN A 6 -23.51 41.88 -51.25
CA GLN A 6 -22.41 41.05 -50.75
C GLN A 6 -22.81 39.57 -50.75
N LEU A 7 -21.90 38.73 -51.26
CA LEU A 7 -21.97 37.27 -51.32
C LEU A 7 -21.78 36.64 -49.92
N PRO A 8 -22.40 35.49 -49.56
CA PRO A 8 -22.31 34.94 -48.21
C PRO A 8 -20.99 34.21 -47.93
N GLN A 9 -20.39 34.51 -46.78
CA GLN A 9 -19.26 33.76 -46.20
C GLN A 9 -19.74 32.44 -45.55
N THR A 10 -19.73 31.33 -46.30
CA THR A 10 -20.19 30.02 -45.80
C THR A 10 -19.10 28.93 -45.71
N GLN A 11 -17.82 29.29 -45.55
CA GLN A 11 -16.74 28.29 -45.46
C GLN A 11 -15.82 28.33 -44.24
N GLN A 12 -15.88 29.36 -43.37
CA GLN A 12 -14.98 29.42 -42.20
C GLN A 12 -15.56 28.83 -40.90
N LYS A 13 -16.88 28.66 -40.79
CA LYS A 13 -17.52 28.18 -39.55
C LYS A 13 -17.47 26.65 -39.37
N SER A 14 -17.25 25.90 -40.45
CA SER A 14 -17.28 24.42 -40.44
C SER A 14 -16.02 23.80 -39.83
N SER A 15 -14.84 24.32 -40.19
CA SER A 15 -13.54 23.76 -39.74
C SER A 15 -13.28 23.96 -38.24
N HIS A 16 -13.79 25.04 -37.66
CA HIS A 16 -13.58 25.34 -36.23
C HIS A 16 -14.48 24.47 -35.32
N VAL A 17 -15.70 24.16 -35.76
CA VAL A 17 -16.63 23.30 -35.03
C VAL A 17 -16.18 21.83 -35.05
N GLN A 18 -15.55 21.37 -36.14
CA GLN A 18 -14.99 20.00 -36.25
C GLN A 18 -13.73 19.78 -35.40
N GLN A 19 -12.86 20.80 -35.25
CA GLN A 19 -11.71 20.71 -34.33
C GLN A 19 -12.14 20.66 -32.86
N GLN A 20 -13.14 21.45 -32.46
CA GLN A 20 -13.66 21.43 -31.08
C GLN A 20 -14.39 20.13 -30.73
N THR A 21 -15.15 19.54 -31.65
CA THR A 21 -15.79 18.22 -31.41
C THR A 21 -14.75 17.12 -31.27
N SER A 22 -13.68 17.15 -32.07
CA SER A 22 -12.59 16.16 -32.00
C SER A 22 -11.82 16.26 -30.67
N GLN A 23 -11.51 17.48 -30.20
CA GLN A 23 -10.81 17.68 -28.91
C GLN A 23 -11.67 17.28 -27.69
N THR A 24 -12.98 17.53 -27.75
CA THR A 24 -13.90 17.16 -26.67
C THR A 24 -14.05 15.64 -26.58
N GLN A 25 -14.11 14.93 -27.71
CA GLN A 25 -14.19 13.47 -27.75
C GLN A 25 -12.91 12.79 -27.22
N VAL A 26 -11.73 13.30 -27.59
CA VAL A 26 -10.45 12.77 -27.09
C VAL A 26 -10.32 12.96 -25.57
N SER A 27 -10.73 14.12 -25.05
CA SER A 27 -10.70 14.40 -23.60
C SER A 27 -11.64 13.49 -22.81
N GLN A 28 -12.81 13.17 -23.37
CA GLN A 28 -13.76 12.22 -22.80
C GLN A 28 -13.22 10.79 -22.82
N GLN A 29 -12.59 10.37 -23.92
CA GLN A 29 -11.97 9.04 -24.02
C GLN A 29 -10.80 8.86 -23.04
N LEU A 30 -9.92 9.87 -22.89
CA LEU A 30 -8.82 9.80 -21.93
C LEU A 30 -9.32 9.63 -20.49
N SER A 31 -10.39 10.33 -20.14
CA SER A 31 -11.01 10.27 -18.80
C SER A 31 -11.59 8.88 -18.51
N GLN A 32 -12.20 8.25 -19.52
CA GLN A 32 -12.73 6.88 -19.40
C GLN A 32 -11.61 5.85 -19.24
N VAL A 33 -10.52 5.98 -20.01
CA VAL A 33 -9.35 5.10 -19.91
C VAL A 33 -8.65 5.25 -18.55
N GLN A 34 -8.56 6.47 -18.00
CA GLN A 34 -8.01 6.68 -16.65
C GLN A 34 -8.86 6.03 -15.56
N GLN A 35 -10.20 6.13 -15.64
CA GLN A 35 -11.09 5.45 -14.71
C GLN A 35 -11.00 3.93 -14.83
N GLN A 36 -10.89 3.39 -16.04
CA GLN A 36 -10.71 1.95 -16.25
C GLN A 36 -9.37 1.46 -15.71
N ASN A 37 -8.28 2.21 -15.91
CA ASN A 37 -6.98 1.86 -15.34
C ASN A 37 -6.98 1.90 -13.80
N GLN A 38 -7.68 2.87 -13.18
CA GLN A 38 -7.85 2.90 -11.72
C GLN A 38 -8.66 1.71 -11.20
N GLN A 39 -9.71 1.30 -11.93
CA GLN A 39 -10.51 0.13 -11.57
C GLN A 39 -9.71 -1.17 -11.75
N GLN A 40 -8.95 -1.31 -12.84
CA GLN A 40 -8.08 -2.46 -13.07
C GLN A 40 -6.95 -2.55 -12.04
N SER A 41 -6.35 -1.42 -11.64
CA SER A 41 -5.34 -1.37 -10.57
C SER A 41 -5.90 -1.85 -9.22
N LYS A 42 -7.13 -1.46 -8.87
CA LYS A 42 -7.81 -1.93 -7.64
C LYS A 42 -8.17 -3.41 -7.72
N VAL A 43 -8.57 -3.90 -8.89
CA VAL A 43 -8.87 -5.32 -9.10
C VAL A 43 -7.59 -6.17 -9.03
N LEU A 44 -6.46 -5.69 -9.57
CA LEU A 44 -5.17 -6.36 -9.43
C LEU A 44 -4.73 -6.44 -7.97
N GLU A 45 -4.83 -5.33 -7.23
CA GLU A 45 -4.52 -5.27 -5.79
C GLU A 45 -5.38 -6.26 -5.00
N LEU A 46 -6.68 -6.35 -5.31
CA LEU A 46 -7.59 -7.30 -4.67
C LEU A 46 -7.27 -8.77 -5.01
N ILE A 47 -6.81 -9.04 -6.22
CA ILE A 47 -6.43 -10.39 -6.70
C ILE A 47 -5.09 -10.84 -6.08
N GLU A 48 -4.13 -9.92 -5.93
CA GLU A 48 -2.87 -10.18 -5.21
C GLU A 48 -3.14 -10.48 -3.73
N LEU A 49 -3.99 -9.68 -3.08
CA LEU A 49 -4.43 -9.94 -1.70
C LEU A 49 -5.13 -11.30 -1.56
N ARG A 50 -5.96 -11.69 -2.53
CA ARG A 50 -6.73 -12.96 -2.47
C ARG A 50 -5.90 -14.19 -2.77
N SER A 51 -4.97 -14.13 -3.73
CA SER A 51 -4.09 -15.27 -4.07
C SER A 51 -3.04 -15.53 -3.00
N ASN A 52 -2.68 -14.51 -2.22
CA ASN A 52 -1.74 -14.65 -1.12
C ASN A 52 -2.35 -15.37 0.09
N ASN A 53 -3.66 -15.37 0.34
CA ASN A 53 -4.21 -15.86 1.62
C ASN A 53 -3.85 -17.31 1.98
N ASN A 54 -3.78 -18.24 1.01
CA ASN A 54 -3.40 -19.63 1.30
C ASN A 54 -1.89 -19.83 1.54
N ASN A 55 -1.05 -18.90 1.06
CA ASN A 55 0.40 -18.94 1.22
C ASN A 55 0.88 -17.98 2.32
N LEU A 56 0.07 -16.96 2.63
CA LEU A 56 0.29 -15.96 3.68
C LEU A 56 0.13 -16.59 5.06
N ASP A 57 -0.81 -17.53 5.25
CA ASP A 57 -0.93 -18.28 6.50
C ASP A 57 0.30 -19.18 6.73
N PHE A 58 0.79 -19.86 5.67
CA PHE A 58 2.05 -20.60 5.74
C PHE A 58 3.24 -19.66 6.00
N THR A 59 3.24 -18.46 5.41
CA THR A 59 4.28 -17.44 5.58
C THR A 59 4.24 -16.79 6.97
N PHE A 60 3.06 -16.51 7.52
CA PHE A 60 2.89 -15.92 8.85
C PHE A 60 3.28 -16.92 9.93
N ALA A 61 2.76 -18.14 9.87
CA ALA A 61 3.13 -19.20 10.81
C ALA A 61 4.65 -19.49 10.75
N SER A 62 5.22 -19.56 9.55
CA SER A 62 6.67 -19.71 9.36
C SER A 62 7.45 -18.54 9.98
N ASN A 63 7.04 -17.29 9.73
CA ASN A 63 7.70 -16.12 10.32
C ASN A 63 7.56 -16.07 11.85
N ILE A 64 6.45 -16.54 12.43
CA ILE A 64 6.30 -16.72 13.88
C ILE A 64 7.26 -17.78 14.41
N GLN A 65 7.41 -18.92 13.72
CA GLN A 65 8.39 -19.95 14.10
C GLN A 65 9.83 -19.41 14.04
N VAL A 66 10.15 -18.63 13.02
CA VAL A 66 11.47 -18.00 12.88
C VAL A 66 11.70 -16.96 13.97
N LEU A 67 10.69 -16.14 14.28
CA LEU A 67 10.74 -15.13 15.34
C LEU A 67 10.97 -15.77 16.71
N THR A 68 10.14 -16.74 17.08
CA THR A 68 10.23 -17.44 18.38
C THR A 68 11.60 -18.11 18.54
N LYS A 69 12.10 -18.77 17.49
CA LYS A 69 13.45 -19.36 17.49
C LYS A 69 14.56 -18.31 17.64
N ALA A 70 14.46 -17.16 16.97
CA ALA A 70 15.42 -16.07 17.10
C ALA A 70 15.44 -15.52 18.52
N LEU A 71 14.26 -15.24 19.10
CA LEU A 71 14.12 -14.73 20.46
C LEU A 71 14.61 -15.75 21.52
N TYR A 72 14.29 -17.03 21.36
CA TYR A 72 14.79 -18.09 22.23
C TYR A 72 16.32 -18.14 22.24
N ASN A 73 16.96 -18.08 21.07
CA ASN A 73 18.42 -18.08 20.96
C ASN A 73 19.02 -16.82 21.62
N GLN A 74 18.44 -15.66 21.37
CA GLN A 74 18.87 -14.39 21.94
C GLN A 74 18.86 -14.44 23.48
N GLN A 75 17.78 -14.96 24.06
CA GLN A 75 17.59 -14.99 25.51
C GLN A 75 18.44 -16.07 26.19
N ARG A 76 18.51 -17.28 25.60
CA ARG A 76 19.10 -18.45 26.27
C ARG A 76 20.55 -18.70 25.91
N ARG A 77 20.97 -18.37 24.68
CA ARG A 77 22.32 -18.68 24.18
C ARG A 77 23.25 -17.49 24.30
N GLU A 78 22.74 -16.29 24.07
CA GLU A 78 23.53 -15.06 24.11
C GLU A 78 23.47 -14.36 25.47
N CYS A 79 22.66 -14.87 26.41
CA CYS A 79 22.40 -14.25 27.71
C CYS A 79 22.08 -12.75 27.62
N ALA A 80 21.46 -12.33 26.50
CA ALA A 80 21.10 -10.95 26.28
C ALA A 80 19.85 -10.61 27.09
N GLY A 81 19.81 -9.40 27.66
CA GLY A 81 18.60 -8.88 28.29
C GLY A 81 17.45 -8.71 27.29
N LEU A 82 16.22 -8.64 27.79
CA LEU A 82 15.05 -8.40 26.96
C LEU A 82 15.12 -6.98 26.36
N GLN A 83 15.06 -6.89 25.03
CA GLN A 83 15.05 -5.63 24.31
C GLN A 83 13.60 -5.15 24.16
N LEU A 84 13.15 -4.29 25.09
CA LEU A 84 11.75 -3.84 25.16
C LEU A 84 11.44 -2.58 24.33
N ASP A 85 12.47 -1.84 23.91
CA ASP A 85 12.28 -0.73 22.97
C ASP A 85 11.90 -1.27 21.57
N PRO A 86 10.76 -0.86 20.97
CA PRO A 86 10.28 -1.43 19.71
C PRO A 86 11.22 -1.24 18.52
N ILE A 87 11.92 -0.10 18.46
CA ILE A 87 12.83 0.21 17.34
C ILE A 87 14.05 -0.69 17.43
N LYS A 88 14.64 -0.79 18.63
CA LYS A 88 15.78 -1.69 18.85
C LYS A 88 15.39 -3.16 18.73
N PHE A 89 14.17 -3.52 19.14
CA PHE A 89 13.64 -4.87 19.00
C PHE A 89 13.54 -5.28 17.52
N GLU A 90 12.98 -4.42 16.67
CA GLU A 90 12.91 -4.63 15.22
C GLU A 90 14.31 -4.89 14.64
N HIS A 91 15.27 -4.01 14.92
CA HIS A 91 16.64 -4.20 14.45
C HIS A 91 17.29 -5.48 14.99
N MET A 92 17.04 -5.82 16.26
CA MET A 92 17.59 -7.03 16.87
C MET A 92 17.08 -8.30 16.16
N ILE A 93 15.78 -8.42 15.93
CA ILE A 93 15.21 -9.61 15.28
C ILE A 93 15.60 -9.70 13.79
N GLU A 94 15.70 -8.56 13.09
CA GLU A 94 16.13 -8.53 11.69
C GLU A 94 17.61 -8.90 11.53
N ASN A 95 18.45 -8.46 12.48
CA ASN A 95 19.87 -8.85 12.53
C ASN A 95 20.03 -10.33 12.88
N ALA A 96 19.21 -10.87 13.79
CA ALA A 96 19.24 -12.27 14.16
C ALA A 96 18.78 -13.18 13.01
N ASN A 97 17.79 -12.76 12.23
CA ASN A 97 17.36 -13.46 11.03
C ASN A 97 16.80 -12.50 9.96
N PRO A 98 17.48 -12.34 8.80
CA PRO A 98 17.03 -11.46 7.72
C PRO A 98 15.64 -11.77 7.14
N GLN A 99 15.12 -12.99 7.33
CA GLN A 99 13.75 -13.35 6.92
C GLN A 99 12.69 -12.55 7.70
N LEU A 100 13.01 -12.06 8.89
CA LEU A 100 12.11 -11.25 9.72
C LEU A 100 12.03 -9.78 9.27
N LYS A 101 12.74 -9.40 8.19
CA LYS A 101 12.75 -8.04 7.69
C LYS A 101 11.35 -7.54 7.34
N GLY A 102 10.94 -6.45 7.98
CA GLY A 102 9.61 -5.86 7.83
C GLY A 102 8.47 -6.64 8.49
N PHE A 103 8.73 -7.83 9.07
CA PHE A 103 7.69 -8.66 9.68
C PHE A 103 7.10 -8.00 10.94
N PHE A 104 7.92 -7.31 11.73
CA PHE A 104 7.43 -6.59 12.91
C PHE A 104 6.46 -5.46 12.54
N ASN A 105 6.78 -4.68 11.50
CA ASN A 105 5.88 -3.67 10.97
C ASN A 105 4.61 -4.27 10.39
N TYR A 106 4.70 -5.45 9.75
CA TYR A 106 3.52 -6.19 9.32
C TYR A 106 2.60 -6.55 10.50
N ILE A 107 3.14 -7.09 11.60
CA ILE A 107 2.36 -7.40 12.82
C ILE A 107 1.72 -6.12 13.38
N ILE A 108 2.48 -5.04 13.51
CA ILE A 108 1.99 -3.74 14.02
C ILE A 108 0.82 -3.25 13.17
N ASN A 109 0.97 -3.22 11.84
CA ASN A 109 -0.06 -2.72 10.93
C ASN A 109 -1.29 -3.63 10.87
N THR A 110 -1.12 -4.92 11.15
CA THR A 110 -2.21 -5.89 11.20
C THR A 110 -3.02 -5.77 12.51
N ILE A 111 -2.34 -5.56 13.65
CA ILE A 111 -2.98 -5.51 14.97
C ILE A 111 -3.49 -4.11 15.32
N ILE A 112 -2.75 -3.05 14.95
CA ILE A 112 -3.09 -1.67 15.27
C ILE A 112 -3.91 -1.07 14.12
N SER A 113 -5.22 -0.87 14.35
CA SER A 113 -6.07 -0.13 13.42
C SER A 113 -5.57 1.31 13.22
N LYS A 114 -5.70 1.84 12.00
CA LYS A 114 -5.23 3.18 11.59
C LYS A 114 -5.89 4.35 12.34
N GLU A 115 -6.96 4.08 13.07
CA GLU A 115 -7.76 5.07 13.80
C GLU A 115 -7.15 5.45 15.17
N ARG A 116 -6.06 4.80 15.59
CA ARG A 116 -5.44 5.07 16.89
C ARG A 116 -4.57 6.33 16.88
N LEU A 117 -4.69 7.13 17.94
CA LEU A 117 -3.82 8.28 18.20
C LEU A 117 -2.36 7.84 18.43
N ALA A 118 -1.39 8.69 18.06
CA ALA A 118 0.05 8.38 18.10
C ALA A 118 0.58 7.88 19.46
N TYR A 119 0.07 8.44 20.57
CA TYR A 119 0.42 7.96 21.92
C TYR A 119 0.00 6.50 22.14
N SER A 120 -1.22 6.15 21.72
CA SER A 120 -1.72 4.77 21.80
C SER A 120 -0.95 3.83 20.88
N ILE A 121 -0.44 4.33 19.74
CA ILE A 121 0.40 3.54 18.83
C ILE A 121 1.70 3.14 19.52
N ASN A 122 2.40 4.04 20.20
CA ASN A 122 3.66 3.71 20.88
C ASN A 122 3.47 2.68 21.99
N GLU A 123 2.43 2.83 22.81
CA GLU A 123 2.11 1.86 23.87
C GLU A 123 1.66 0.50 23.29
N ALA A 124 0.93 0.51 22.16
CA ALA A 124 0.58 -0.71 21.47
C ALA A 124 1.80 -1.42 20.87
N LYS A 125 2.76 -0.69 20.29
CA LYS A 125 4.04 -1.26 19.83
C LYS A 125 4.80 -1.95 20.96
N LYS A 126 4.91 -1.31 22.13
CA LYS A 126 5.52 -1.93 23.32
C LYS A 126 4.77 -3.19 23.77
N SER A 127 3.44 -3.16 23.72
CA SER A 127 2.60 -4.32 24.07
C SER A 127 2.81 -5.48 23.11
N ILE A 128 2.97 -5.21 21.81
CA ILE A 128 3.28 -6.22 20.80
C ILE A 128 4.67 -6.82 21.03
N VAL A 129 5.69 -6.02 21.39
CA VAL A 129 7.01 -6.55 21.79
C VAL A 129 6.87 -7.51 22.97
N GLY A 130 6.11 -7.12 24.00
CA GLY A 130 5.80 -7.99 25.13
C GLY A 130 5.14 -9.31 24.70
N LEU A 131 4.18 -9.25 23.79
CA LEU A 131 3.53 -10.44 23.23
C LEU A 131 4.51 -11.35 22.49
N CYS A 132 5.42 -10.80 21.67
CA CYS A 132 6.44 -11.58 20.98
C CYS A 132 7.31 -12.38 21.95
N TYR A 133 7.65 -11.82 23.11
CA TYR A 133 8.40 -12.53 24.14
C TYR A 133 7.55 -13.55 24.93
N MET A 134 6.24 -13.34 25.05
CA MET A 134 5.36 -14.32 25.73
C MET A 134 5.14 -15.59 24.89
N ILE A 135 5.23 -15.49 23.56
CA ILE A 135 5.02 -16.63 22.64
C ILE A 135 6.31 -17.36 22.25
N ALA A 136 7.48 -16.82 22.62
CA ALA A 136 8.80 -17.38 22.33
C ALA A 136 9.30 -18.33 23.43
#